data_AF-A0A1A8YGK8-F1
#
_entry.id   AF-A0A1A8YGK8-F1
#
_cell.length_a   1.000
_cell.length_b   1.000
_cell.length_c   1.000
_cell.angle_alpha   90.00
_cell.angle_beta   90.00
_cell.angle_gamma   90.00
#
_symmetry.space_group_name_H-M   'P 1'
#
loop_
_entity.id
_entity.type
_entity.pdbx_description
1 polymer ?
#
loop_
_entity_poly.entity_id
_entity_poly.type
_entity_poly.pdbx_seq_one_letter_code
_entity_poly.pdbx_strand_id
1 'polypeptide(L)'
;MYCSELLPQVPLVWCRFSLVTHYIFTPQASTLSLSVLVLIEMFNALNALSEYNSLFEIPPWRNMYLVLATIGSLLLHVLILYIPPLARIFGVVALTSYDWFLVFLWSFPVIIIDEIIKFYAKRQLNKELSGNRVKMD
;
A
#
# COMPACT_ATOMS: atom_id res chain seq x y z
N MET A 1 -20.89 -19.66 15.68
CA MET A 1 -21.67 -20.86 16.05
C MET A 1 -20.93 -22.14 15.65
N TYR A 2 -19.64 -22.30 16.00
CA TYR A 2 -18.89 -23.57 15.82
C TYR A 2 -17.67 -23.59 16.75
N CYS A 3 -17.89 -23.66 18.07
CA CYS A 3 -16.79 -23.96 19.01
C CYS A 3 -17.24 -24.71 20.27
N SER A 4 -18.55 -24.86 20.50
CA SER A 4 -19.07 -25.46 21.74
C SER A 4 -19.29 -26.97 21.69
N GLU A 5 -19.14 -27.65 20.54
CA GLU A 5 -19.52 -29.08 20.45
C GLU A 5 -18.42 -30.06 20.01
N LEU A 6 -17.23 -29.61 19.60
CA LEU A 6 -16.15 -30.52 19.20
C LEU A 6 -14.84 -30.20 19.91
N LEU A 7 -14.36 -31.17 20.70
CA LEU A 7 -12.99 -31.40 21.17
C LEU A 7 -12.64 -30.94 22.60
N PRO A 8 -12.76 -31.81 23.63
CA PRO A 8 -12.26 -31.58 24.99
C PRO A 8 -10.72 -31.66 25.12
N GLN A 9 -9.97 -31.53 24.02
CA GLN A 9 -8.52 -31.78 23.95
C GLN A 9 -7.71 -30.58 23.40
N VAL A 10 -8.36 -29.49 22.96
CA VAL A 10 -7.64 -28.30 22.45
C VAL A 10 -7.34 -27.32 23.58
N PRO A 11 -6.06 -26.98 23.84
CA PRO A 11 -5.71 -26.00 24.87
C PRO A 11 -6.40 -24.66 24.61
N LEU A 12 -6.82 -23.95 25.67
CA LEU A 12 -7.45 -22.61 25.62
C LEU A 12 -6.74 -21.61 24.70
N VAL A 13 -5.41 -21.75 24.56
CA VAL A 13 -4.57 -20.96 23.65
C VAL A 13 -4.98 -21.16 22.18
N TRP A 14 -5.32 -22.38 21.76
CA TRP A 14 -5.75 -22.69 20.40
C TRP A 14 -7.16 -22.21 20.11
N CYS A 15 -8.06 -22.22 21.11
CA CYS A 15 -9.38 -21.63 20.97
C CYS A 15 -9.28 -20.11 20.84
N ARG A 16 -8.42 -19.46 21.64
CA ARG A 16 -8.17 -18.01 21.57
C ARG A 16 -7.44 -17.62 20.29
N PHE A 17 -6.48 -18.41 19.84
CA PHE A 17 -5.80 -18.24 18.55
C PHE A 17 -6.78 -18.40 17.39
N SER A 18 -7.61 -19.45 17.40
CA SER A 18 -8.66 -19.68 16.40
C SER A 18 -9.67 -18.54 16.37
N LEU A 19 -10.11 -18.04 17.53
CA LEU A 19 -10.98 -16.86 17.63
C LEU A 19 -10.30 -15.58 17.11
N VAL A 20 -9.02 -15.37 17.39
CA VAL A 20 -8.25 -14.23 16.89
C VAL A 20 -8.05 -14.32 15.38
N THR A 21 -7.70 -15.50 14.85
CA THR A 21 -7.58 -15.69 13.40
C THR A 21 -8.91 -15.53 12.69
N HIS A 22 -10.03 -15.94 13.31
CA HIS A 22 -11.37 -15.78 12.77
C HIS A 22 -11.89 -14.33 12.85
N TYR A 23 -11.39 -13.55 13.83
CA TYR A 23 -11.66 -12.12 13.95
C TYR A 23 -10.82 -11.28 12.96
N ILE A 24 -9.55 -11.67 12.73
CA ILE A 24 -8.65 -11.00 11.78
C ILE A 24 -9.04 -11.32 10.33
N PHE A 25 -9.47 -12.56 10.03
CA PHE A 25 -9.84 -12.99 8.68
C PHE A 25 -11.32 -12.73 8.37
N THR A 26 -11.75 -11.48 8.53
CA THR A 26 -13.04 -11.04 8.00
C THR A 26 -12.86 -10.55 6.56
N PRO A 27 -13.84 -10.75 5.66
CA PRO A 27 -13.74 -10.27 4.28
C PRO A 27 -13.55 -8.75 4.23
N GLN A 28 -14.06 -8.02 5.23
CA GLN A 28 -13.78 -6.59 5.43
C GLN A 28 -12.30 -6.31 5.67
N ALA A 29 -11.66 -7.00 6.63
CA ALA A 29 -10.24 -6.81 6.94
C ALA A 29 -9.33 -7.19 5.77
N SER A 30 -9.66 -8.27 5.05
CA SER A 30 -8.92 -8.66 3.84
C SER A 30 -9.03 -7.62 2.73
N THR A 31 -10.22 -7.04 2.52
CA THR A 31 -10.43 -5.99 1.51
C THR A 31 -9.74 -4.68 1.89
N LEU A 32 -9.76 -4.32 3.18
CA LEU A 32 -9.03 -3.18 3.73
C LEU A 32 -7.52 -3.34 3.48
N SER A 33 -6.96 -4.50 3.82
CA SER A 33 -5.54 -4.81 3.60
C SER A 33 -5.15 -4.73 2.13
N LEU A 34 -5.95 -5.35 1.24
CA LEU A 34 -5.73 -5.29 -0.21
C LEU A 34 -5.79 -3.84 -0.72
N SER A 35 -6.73 -3.03 -0.24
CA SER A 35 -6.86 -1.63 -0.64
C SER A 35 -5.67 -0.79 -0.18
N VAL A 36 -5.15 -1.03 1.04
CA VAL A 36 -3.94 -0.37 1.54
C VAL A 36 -2.74 -0.74 0.68
N LEU A 37 -2.57 -2.03 0.36
CA LEU A 37 -1.50 -2.50 -0.51
C LEU A 37 -1.55 -1.84 -1.88
N VAL A 38 -2.73 -1.81 -2.52
CA VAL A 38 -2.88 -1.15 -3.84
C VAL A 38 -2.53 0.33 -3.74
N LEU A 39 -3.00 1.07 -2.72
CA LEU A 39 -2.63 2.47 -2.57
C LEU A 39 -1.14 2.68 -2.37
N ILE A 40 -0.48 1.83 -1.58
CA ILE A 40 0.96 1.86 -1.35
C ILE A 40 1.72 1.68 -2.68
N GLU A 41 1.36 0.69 -3.49
CA GLU A 41 2.00 0.46 -4.78
C GLU A 41 1.77 1.63 -5.75
N MET A 42 0.60 2.25 -5.73
CA MET A 42 0.32 3.44 -6.56
C MET A 42 1.13 4.66 -6.11
N PHE A 43 1.28 4.87 -4.81
CA PHE A 43 2.16 5.93 -4.29
C PHE A 43 3.63 5.66 -4.62
N ASN A 44 4.07 4.42 -4.49
CA ASN A 44 5.41 4.01 -4.87
C ASN A 44 5.66 4.21 -6.39
N ALA A 45 4.69 3.87 -7.24
CA ALA A 45 4.79 4.10 -8.69
C ALA A 45 4.90 5.60 -9.03
N LEU A 46 4.16 6.46 -8.32
CA LEU A 46 4.28 7.92 -8.45
C LEU A 46 5.63 8.42 -7.93
N ASN A 47 6.16 7.84 -6.85
CA ASN A 47 7.50 8.14 -6.34
C ASN A 47 8.60 7.73 -7.32
N ALA A 48 8.46 6.57 -7.98
CA ALA A 48 9.40 6.07 -8.99
C ALA A 48 9.49 7.00 -10.21
N LEU A 49 8.40 7.69 -10.58
CA LEU A 49 8.44 8.71 -11.64
C LEU A 49 9.42 9.84 -11.32
N SER A 50 9.59 10.14 -10.04
CA SER A 50 10.43 11.25 -9.60
C SER A 50 11.90 10.85 -9.40
N GLU A 51 12.36 9.66 -9.81
CA GLU A 51 13.67 9.02 -9.52
C GLU A 51 14.86 9.94 -9.10
N TYR A 52 15.08 11.08 -9.75
CA TYR A 52 16.19 12.01 -9.44
C TYR A 52 15.86 13.28 -8.62
N ASN A 53 14.58 13.66 -8.49
CA ASN A 53 14.17 14.89 -7.79
C ASN A 53 13.00 14.64 -6.83
N SER A 54 12.81 15.51 -5.85
CA SER A 54 11.69 15.38 -4.90
C SER A 54 10.34 15.37 -5.65
N LEU A 55 9.34 14.68 -5.11
CA LEU A 55 7.94 14.71 -5.61
C LEU A 55 7.41 16.15 -5.77
N PHE A 56 7.93 17.10 -4.99
CA PHE A 56 7.56 18.52 -5.02
C PHE A 56 8.28 19.33 -6.13
N GLU A 57 9.38 18.82 -6.68
CA GLU A 57 10.18 19.51 -7.70
C GLU A 57 9.79 19.10 -9.13
N ILE A 58 9.30 17.86 -9.33
CA ILE A 58 8.87 17.39 -10.65
C ILE A 58 7.34 17.23 -10.67
N PRO A 59 6.63 17.95 -11.54
CA PRO A 59 5.21 17.71 -11.73
C PRO A 59 4.96 16.30 -12.31
N PRO A 60 3.96 15.54 -11.79
CA PRO A 60 3.69 14.16 -12.21
C PRO A 60 3.29 14.05 -13.69
N TRP A 61 2.87 15.15 -14.32
CA TRP A 61 2.46 15.22 -15.73
C TRP A 61 3.60 14.98 -16.74
N ARG A 62 4.85 14.85 -16.29
CA ARG A 62 6.02 14.59 -17.15
C ARG A 62 5.95 13.24 -17.88
N ASN A 63 5.32 12.23 -17.28
CA ASN A 63 5.08 10.95 -17.91
C ASN A 63 3.61 10.59 -17.81
N MET A 64 2.85 11.04 -18.81
CA MET A 64 1.40 10.82 -18.85
C MET A 64 1.06 9.33 -18.95
N TYR A 65 1.87 8.50 -19.62
CA TYR A 65 1.62 7.06 -19.71
C TYR A 65 1.64 6.38 -18.33
N LEU A 66 2.60 6.74 -17.49
CA LEU A 66 2.69 6.20 -16.13
C LEU A 66 1.54 6.71 -15.26
N VAL A 67 1.23 8.01 -15.32
CA VAL A 67 0.09 8.59 -14.59
C VAL A 67 -1.23 7.94 -15.00
N LEU A 68 -1.44 7.73 -16.30
CA LEU A 68 -2.64 7.04 -16.80
C LEU A 68 -2.70 5.59 -16.33
N ALA A 69 -1.57 4.88 -16.27
CA ALA A 69 -1.53 3.53 -15.71
C ALA A 69 -1.87 3.50 -14.21
N THR A 70 -1.36 4.45 -13.43
CA THR A 70 -1.68 4.60 -12.00
C THR A 70 -3.17 4.92 -11.78
N ILE A 71 -3.71 5.89 -12.51
CA ILE A 71 -5.14 6.25 -12.43
C ILE A 71 -6.01 5.08 -12.89
N GLY A 72 -5.63 4.41 -13.98
CA GLY A 72 -6.31 3.22 -14.48
C GLY A 72 -6.35 2.09 -13.45
N SER A 73 -5.26 1.88 -12.72
CA SER A 73 -5.20 0.90 -11.64
C SER A 73 -6.11 1.26 -10.46
N LEU A 74 -6.14 2.53 -10.03
CA LEU A 74 -7.08 3.00 -9.00
C LEU A 74 -8.54 2.86 -9.44
N LEU A 75 -8.85 3.20 -10.69
CA LEU A 75 -10.19 3.04 -11.25
C LEU A 75 -10.60 1.58 -11.29
N LEU A 76 -9.70 0.68 -11.71
CA LEU A 76 -9.96 -0.76 -11.72
C LEU A 76 -10.18 -1.29 -10.30
N HIS A 77 -9.42 -0.81 -9.32
CA HIS A 77 -9.59 -1.17 -7.90
C HIS A 77 -10.97 -0.75 -7.37
N VAL A 78 -11.42 0.46 -7.69
CA VAL A 78 -12.78 0.92 -7.38
C VAL A 78 -13.83 0.07 -8.10
N LEU A 79 -13.57 -0.28 -9.36
CA LEU A 79 -14.47 -1.11 -10.18
C LEU A 79 -14.69 -2.50 -9.56
N ILE A 80 -13.62 -3.16 -9.10
CA ILE A 80 -13.75 -4.49 -8.49
C ILE A 80 -14.53 -4.45 -7.16
N LEU A 81 -14.48 -3.34 -6.41
CA LEU A 81 -15.17 -3.20 -5.13
C LEU A 81 -16.67 -2.96 -5.29
N TYR A 82 -17.08 -2.19 -6.29
CA TYR A 82 -18.48 -1.77 -6.43
C TYR A 82 -19.27 -2.55 -7.50
N ILE A 83 -18.61 -3.29 -8.40
CA ILE A 83 -19.29 -4.13 -9.38
C ILE A 83 -19.55 -5.55 -8.80
N PRO A 84 -20.82 -5.96 -8.58
CA PRO A 84 -21.16 -7.22 -7.91
C PRO A 84 -20.60 -8.52 -8.53
N PRO A 85 -20.48 -8.69 -9.86
CA PRO A 85 -19.80 -9.88 -10.41
C PRO A 85 -18.30 -9.89 -10.13
N LEU A 86 -17.62 -8.74 -10.18
CA LEU A 86 -16.18 -8.65 -9.90
C LEU A 86 -15.91 -8.86 -8.41
N ALA A 87 -16.69 -8.21 -7.54
CA ALA A 87 -16.56 -8.35 -6.09
C ALA A 87 -16.66 -9.81 -5.63
N ARG A 88 -17.54 -10.61 -6.26
CA ARG A 88 -17.68 -12.05 -5.98
C ARG A 88 -16.47 -12.87 -6.44
N ILE A 89 -15.87 -12.53 -7.59
CA ILE A 89 -14.68 -13.23 -8.11
C ILE A 89 -13.47 -13.00 -7.20
N PHE A 90 -13.29 -11.76 -6.74
CA PHE A 90 -12.16 -11.37 -5.88
C PHE A 90 -12.43 -11.58 -4.38
N GLY A 91 -13.66 -11.96 -3.99
CA GLY A 91 -14.03 -12.16 -2.59
C GLY A 91 -13.95 -10.89 -1.74
N VAL A 92 -14.17 -9.72 -2.36
CA VAL A 92 -14.06 -8.40 -1.72
C VAL A 92 -15.43 -7.84 -1.36
N VAL A 93 -15.45 -6.96 -0.36
CA VAL A 93 -16.66 -6.27 0.10
C VAL A 93 -16.55 -4.76 -0.13
N ALA A 94 -17.68 -4.09 -0.38
CA ALA A 94 -17.68 -2.65 -0.54
C ALA A 94 -17.22 -1.94 0.75
N LEU A 95 -16.28 -1.01 0.62
CA LEU A 95 -15.75 -0.22 1.74
C LEU A 95 -16.66 0.96 2.06
N THR A 96 -16.83 1.26 3.35
CA THR A 96 -17.49 2.49 3.79
C THR A 96 -16.56 3.69 3.68
N SER A 97 -17.09 4.92 3.77
CA SER A 97 -16.25 6.13 3.75
C SER A 97 -15.24 6.18 4.91
N TYR A 98 -15.57 5.60 6.07
CA TYR A 98 -14.65 5.50 7.20
C TYR A 98 -13.49 4.54 6.90
N ASP A 99 -13.79 3.41 6.27
CA ASP A 99 -12.78 2.44 5.84
C ASP A 99 -11.80 3.07 4.84
N TRP A 100 -12.32 3.82 3.86
CA TRP A 100 -11.47 4.59 2.93
C TRP A 100 -10.54 5.57 3.64
N PHE A 101 -11.03 6.29 4.65
CA PHE A 101 -10.17 7.16 5.46
C PHE A 101 -9.04 6.38 6.13
N LEU A 102 -9.32 5.20 6.70
CA LEU A 102 -8.28 4.32 7.26
C LEU A 102 -7.27 3.87 6.19
N VAL A 103 -7.73 3.51 5.00
CA VAL A 103 -6.85 3.11 3.90
C VAL A 103 -5.87 4.24 3.54
N PHE A 104 -6.35 5.48 3.43
CA PHE A 104 -5.49 6.64 3.19
C PHE A 104 -4.55 6.92 4.37
N LEU A 105 -5.05 6.82 5.60
CA LEU A 105 -4.25 7.07 6.80
C LEU A 105 -3.08 6.10 6.93
N TRP A 106 -3.30 4.81 6.65
CA TRP A 106 -2.28 3.77 6.76
C TRP A 106 -1.31 3.71 5.57
N SER A 107 -1.71 4.20 4.39
CA SER A 107 -0.84 4.25 3.21
C SER A 107 0.04 5.50 3.14
N PHE A 108 -0.36 6.59 3.81
CA PHE A 108 0.39 7.86 3.83
C PHE A 108 1.85 7.76 4.33
N PRO A 109 2.21 6.96 5.37
CA PRO A 109 3.59 6.86 5.85
C PRO A 109 4.59 6.38 4.79
N VAL A 110 4.16 5.62 3.78
CA VAL A 110 5.04 5.13 2.71
C VAL A 110 5.65 6.30 1.93
N ILE A 111 4.86 7.31 1.60
CA ILE A 111 5.34 8.51 0.89
C ILE A 111 6.44 9.22 1.69
N ILE A 112 6.26 9.32 3.01
CA ILE A 112 7.23 9.97 3.90
C ILE A 112 8.54 9.17 3.91
N ILE A 113 8.45 7.85 4.05
CA ILE A 113 9.62 6.96 4.09
C ILE A 113 10.40 7.05 2.77
N ASP A 114 9.72 6.98 1.63
CA ASP A 114 10.35 7.07 0.30
C ASP A 114 11.09 8.39 0.10
N GLU A 115 10.47 9.51 0.49
CA GLU A 115 11.09 10.84 0.36
C GLU A 115 12.32 11.00 1.28
N ILE A 116 12.28 10.43 2.50
CA ILE A 116 13.43 10.41 3.42
C ILE A 116 14.59 9.60 2.81
N ILE A 117 14.33 8.41 2.29
CA ILE A 117 15.36 7.55 1.69
C ILE A 117 16.01 8.30 0.52
N LYS A 118 15.20 8.92 -0.34
CA LYS A 118 15.67 9.70 -1.47
C LYS A 118 16.53 10.89 -1.06
N PHE A 119 16.15 11.59 0.01
CA PHE A 119 16.91 12.70 0.55
C PHE A 119 18.32 12.29 1.01
N TYR A 120 18.43 11.15 1.70
CA TYR A 120 19.74 10.62 2.10
C TYR A 120 20.57 10.14 0.90
N ALA A 121 19.94 9.48 -0.09
CA ALA A 121 20.61 9.03 -1.31
C ALA A 121 21.22 10.21 -2.10
N LYS A 122 20.46 11.31 -2.28
CA LYS A 122 20.95 12.52 -2.96
C LYS A 122 22.14 13.16 -2.22
N ARG A 123 22.11 13.16 -0.89
CA ARG A 123 23.23 13.67 -0.07
C ARG A 123 24.49 12.82 -0.20
N GLN A 124 24.37 11.49 -0.30
CA GLN A 124 25.52 10.61 -0.49
C GLN A 124 26.14 10.79 -1.89
N LEU A 125 25.32 10.80 -2.94
CA LEU A 125 25.77 11.02 -4.31
C LEU A 125 26.52 12.35 -4.48
N ASN A 126 25.98 13.44 -3.92
CA ASN A 126 26.63 14.75 -3.98
C ASN A 126 27.99 14.78 -3.27
N LYS A 127 28.16 14.03 -2.16
CA LYS A 127 29.45 13.90 -1.48
C LYS A 127 30.48 13.18 -2.35
N GLU A 128 30.10 12.07 -2.98
CA GLU A 128 30.98 11.32 -3.89
C GLU A 128 31.42 12.15 -5.09
N LEU A 129 30.48 12.86 -5.73
CA LEU A 129 30.78 13.75 -6.85
C LEU A 129 31.74 14.88 -6.45
N SER A 130 31.61 15.43 -5.24
CA SER A 130 32.54 16.46 -4.74
C SER A 130 33.93 15.91 -4.45
N GLY A 131 34.03 14.68 -3.91
CA GLY A 131 35.31 14.03 -3.61
C GLY A 131 36.07 13.56 -4.86
N ASN A 132 35.36 13.09 -5.89
CA ASN A 132 35.97 12.73 -7.17
C ASN A 132 36.45 13.95 -7.95
N ARG A 133 35.75 15.09 -7.86
CA ARG A 133 36.16 16.33 -8.54
C ARG A 133 37.55 16.78 -8.06
N VAL A 134 37.78 16.78 -6.74
CA VAL A 134 39.07 17.18 -6.13
C VAL A 134 40.25 16.25 -6.50
N LYS A 135 40.00 15.00 -6.93
CA LYS A 135 41.07 14.06 -7.31
C LYS A 135 41.55 14.23 -8.75
N MET A 136 40.84 15.00 -9.58
CA MET A 136 41.17 15.23 -10.98
C MET A 136 41.96 16.52 -11.22
N ASP A 137 42.14 17.31 -10.16
CA ASP A 137 42.88 18.58 -10.10
C ASP A 137 44.29 18.36 -9.54
#